data_AF-A0A453EK84-F1
#
_entry.id   AF-A0A453EK84-F1
#
_cell.length_a   1.000
_cell.length_b   1.000
_cell.length_c   1.000
_cell.angle_alpha   90.00
_cell.angle_beta   90.00
_cell.angle_gamma   90.00
#
_symmetry.space_group_name_H-M   'P 1'
#
loop_
_entity.id
_entity.type
_entity.pdbx_description
1 polymer ?
#
loop_
_entity_poly.entity_id
_entity_poly.type
_entity_poly.pdbx_seq_one_letter_code
_entity_poly.pdbx_strand_id
1 'polypeptide(L)'
;SSVLECLIGKNFLPKGITCRPLIVKLNQVDGIKEYAMFSHQPSKKYTCFAEVKAEIARCSSEISDVPVHLSIFASDVVNLTFIDLPGLRKFAVDGTAQKIENIVRAFIEK
;
A
#
# COMPACT_ATOMS: atom_id res chain seq x y z
N SER A 1 13.12 -1.14 -7.00
CA SER A 1 12.46 0.10 -6.56
C SER A 1 11.16 0.19 -7.33
N SER A 2 10.05 0.31 -6.62
CA SER A 2 8.73 0.32 -7.26
C SER A 2 8.53 1.65 -7.99
N VAL A 3 7.76 1.64 -9.09
CA VAL A 3 7.38 2.86 -9.84
C VAL A 3 6.81 3.94 -8.91
N LEU A 4 6.10 3.51 -7.87
CA LEU A 4 5.52 4.34 -6.81
C LEU A 4 6.57 5.10 -5.98
N GLU A 5 7.68 4.44 -5.62
CA GLU A 5 8.77 5.06 -4.87
C GLU A 5 9.49 6.11 -5.73
N CYS A 6 9.54 5.89 -7.06
CA CYS A 6 10.13 6.83 -8.01
C CYS A 6 9.26 8.08 -8.20
N LEU A 7 7.94 7.92 -8.21
CA LEU A 7 7.02 9.04 -8.41
C LEU A 7 6.93 9.96 -7.18
N ILE A 8 6.96 9.38 -5.98
CA ILE A 8 6.86 10.13 -4.71
C ILE A 8 8.26 10.54 -4.21
N GLY A 9 9.34 9.95 -4.75
CA GLY A 9 10.71 10.18 -4.30
C GLY A 9 10.99 9.68 -2.87
N LYS A 10 10.09 8.89 -2.28
CA LYS A 10 10.18 8.37 -0.91
C LYS A 10 10.07 6.85 -0.91
N ASN A 11 10.88 6.21 -0.06
CA ASN A 11 10.80 4.77 0.18
C ASN A 11 9.81 4.49 1.32
N PHE A 12 8.57 4.12 0.97
CA PHE A 12 7.53 3.81 1.96
C PHE A 12 6.93 2.41 1.78
N LEU A 13 7.19 1.76 0.64
CA LEU A 13 6.72 0.40 0.39
C LEU A 13 7.72 -0.62 0.97
N PRO A 14 7.27 -1.66 1.67
CA PRO A 14 8.14 -2.77 2.04
C PRO A 14 8.62 -3.49 0.77
N LYS A 15 9.94 -3.75 0.69
CA LYS A 15 10.51 -4.50 -0.43
C LYS A 15 10.15 -5.98 -0.27
N GLY A 16 9.27 -6.50 -1.14
CA GLY A 16 9.18 -7.93 -1.43
C GLY A 16 8.12 -8.76 -0.70
N ILE A 17 7.19 -8.18 0.06
CA ILE A 17 6.12 -8.96 0.73
C ILE A 17 4.84 -8.13 0.79
N THR A 18 4.04 -8.19 -0.27
CA THR A 18 2.66 -7.70 -0.24
C THR A 18 1.74 -8.92 -0.32
N CYS A 19 1.18 -9.35 0.81
CA CYS A 19 0.21 -10.46 0.90
C CYS A 19 -1.25 -9.97 0.95
N ARG A 20 -1.45 -8.65 0.83
CA ARG A 20 -2.72 -7.93 0.92
C ARG A 20 -2.74 -6.80 -0.10
N PRO A 21 -3.83 -6.58 -0.84
CA PRO A 21 -3.92 -5.43 -1.73
C PRO A 21 -3.71 -4.12 -0.96
N LEU A 22 -2.85 -3.23 -1.47
CA LEU A 22 -2.57 -1.94 -0.86
C LEU A 22 -3.04 -0.84 -1.81
N ILE A 23 -4.01 -0.05 -1.36
CA ILE A 23 -4.56 1.09 -2.10
C ILE A 23 -3.94 2.35 -1.52
N VAL A 24 -3.12 3.04 -2.31
CA VAL A 24 -2.44 4.28 -1.93
C VAL A 24 -3.07 5.44 -2.69
N LYS A 25 -3.73 6.34 -1.98
CA LYS A 25 -4.30 7.58 -2.54
C LYS A 25 -3.41 8.76 -2.20
N LEU A 26 -2.86 9.40 -3.22
CA LEU A 26 -2.18 10.68 -3.11
C LEU A 26 -3.22 11.79 -3.23
N ASN A 27 -3.20 12.71 -2.27
CA ASN A 27 -4.07 13.87 -2.24
C ASN A 27 -3.18 15.12 -2.19
N GLN A 28 -3.27 15.94 -3.22
CA GLN A 28 -2.61 17.23 -3.28
C GLN A 28 -3.31 18.18 -2.32
N VAL A 29 -2.54 18.79 -1.41
CA VAL A 29 -3.04 19.79 -0.46
C VAL A 29 -2.15 21.01 -0.46
N ASP A 30 -2.71 22.22 -0.35
CA ASP A 30 -1.96 23.50 -0.30
C ASP A 30 -1.24 23.75 1.05
N GLY A 31 -0.86 22.68 1.74
CA GLY A 31 -0.19 22.74 3.05
C GLY A 31 1.34 22.79 2.96
N ILE A 32 2.01 22.87 4.11
CA ILE A 32 3.48 22.67 4.19
C ILE A 32 3.80 21.31 4.83
N LYS A 33 2.87 20.75 5.62
CA LYS A 33 3.09 19.51 6.36
C LYS A 33 2.51 18.31 5.62
N GLU A 34 3.40 17.46 5.14
CA GLU A 34 3.07 16.15 4.60
C GLU A 34 2.68 15.19 5.73
N TYR A 35 1.64 14.40 5.50
CA TYR A 35 1.24 13.34 6.42
C TYR A 35 0.51 12.22 5.67
N ALA A 36 0.52 11.03 6.27
CA ALA A 36 -0.22 9.88 5.79
C ALA A 36 -1.21 9.41 6.84
N MET A 37 -2.29 8.78 6.38
CA MET A 37 -3.35 8.24 7.23
C MET A 37 -3.77 6.88 6.70
N PHE A 38 -3.90 5.92 7.61
CA PHE A 38 -4.48 4.63 7.26
C PHE A 38 -5.97 4.62 7.58
N SER A 39 -6.77 3.98 6.72
CA SER A 39 -8.22 3.90 6.94
C SER A 39 -8.60 3.10 8.18
N HIS A 40 -7.75 2.16 8.64
CA HIS A 40 -7.98 1.44 9.90
C HIS A 40 -7.58 2.23 11.15
N GLN A 41 -6.90 3.38 10.97
CA GLN A 41 -6.47 4.28 12.04
C GLN A 41 -6.66 5.75 11.65
N PRO A 42 -7.91 6.21 11.43
CA PRO A 42 -8.18 7.57 10.96
C PRO A 42 -7.76 8.65 11.97
N SER A 43 -7.62 8.31 13.25
CA SER A 43 -7.16 9.25 14.29
C SER A 43 -5.65 9.46 14.31
N LYS A 44 -4.87 8.62 13.62
CA LYS A 44 -3.40 8.67 13.65
C LYS A 44 -2.86 9.23 12.33
N LYS A 45 -2.18 10.37 12.42
CA LYS A 45 -1.44 10.98 11.31
C LYS A 45 0.02 10.58 11.40
N TYR A 46 0.51 9.97 10.33
CA TYR A 46 1.89 9.55 10.18
C TYR A 46 2.67 10.64 9.44
N THR A 47 3.61 11.30 10.12
CA THR A 47 4.50 12.29 9.50
C THR A 47 5.82 11.67 9.05
N CYS A 48 6.15 10.48 9.56
CA CYS A 48 7.36 9.74 9.22
C CYS A 48 7.04 8.54 8.30
N PHE A 49 7.63 8.52 7.10
CA PHE A 49 7.46 7.42 6.15
C PHE A 49 8.04 6.08 6.65
N ALA A 50 8.99 6.09 7.58
CA ALA A 50 9.49 4.87 8.20
C ALA A 50 8.41 4.17 9.04
N GLU A 51 7.56 4.94 9.74
CA GLU A 51 6.42 4.40 10.48
C GLU A 51 5.34 3.88 9.54
N VAL A 52 5.08 4.60 8.43
CA VAL A 52 4.15 4.14 7.38
C VAL A 52 4.61 2.78 6.84
N LYS A 53 5.90 2.64 6.54
CA LYS A 53 6.48 1.39 6.05
C LYS A 53 6.35 0.25 7.06
N ALA A 54 6.63 0.51 8.34
CA ALA A 54 6.48 -0.48 9.40
C ALA A 54 5.02 -0.94 9.55
N GLU A 55 4.07 0.00 9.46
CA GLU A 55 2.64 -0.31 9.56
C GLU A 55 2.14 -1.10 8.35
N ILE A 56 2.56 -0.76 7.12
CA ILE A 56 2.24 -1.57 5.92
C ILE A 56 2.78 -2.99 6.07
N ALA A 57 4.02 -3.16 6.54
CA ALA A 57 4.62 -4.47 6.76
C ALA A 57 3.85 -5.28 7.82
N ARG A 58 3.40 -4.62 8.91
CA ARG A 58 2.55 -5.22 9.93
C ARG A 58 1.20 -5.66 9.39
N CYS A 59 0.58 -4.88 8.51
CA CYS A 59 -0.69 -5.25 7.88
C CYS A 59 -0.53 -6.36 6.84
N SER A 60 0.65 -6.50 6.23
CA SER A 60 0.95 -7.44 5.14
C SER A 60 1.57 -8.76 5.62
N SER A 61 1.70 -8.99 6.93
CA SER A 61 2.21 -10.24 7.51
C SER A 61 1.23 -11.41 7.38
N GLU A 62 -0.08 -11.12 7.30
CA GLU A 62 -1.15 -12.11 7.16
C GLU A 62 -1.81 -11.98 5.79
N ILE A 63 -2.13 -13.13 5.17
CA ILE A 63 -2.84 -13.17 3.88
C ILE A 63 -4.31 -12.84 4.15
N SER A 64 -4.81 -11.74 3.59
CA SER A 64 -6.25 -11.50 3.54
C SER A 64 -6.65 -10.73 2.29
N ASP A 65 -7.92 -10.83 1.92
CA ASP A 65 -8.53 -10.18 0.77
C ASP A 65 -8.88 -8.70 1.03
N VAL A 66 -9.07 -8.32 2.30
CA VAL A 66 -9.32 -6.94 2.73
C VAL A 66 -8.15 -6.01 2.36
N PRO A 67 -8.38 -4.97 1.52
CA PRO A 67 -7.34 -4.04 1.12
C PRO A 67 -6.94 -3.10 2.25
N VAL A 68 -5.66 -2.74 2.30
CA VAL A 68 -5.16 -1.68 3.18
C VAL A 68 -5.26 -0.35 2.44
N HIS A 69 -6.01 0.60 2.99
CA HIS A 69 -6.14 1.93 2.41
C HIS A 69 -5.21 2.92 3.11
N LEU A 70 -4.34 3.55 2.34
CA LEU A 70 -3.40 4.59 2.75
C LEU A 70 -3.68 5.87 1.98
N SER A 71 -3.95 6.96 2.68
CA SER A 71 -4.07 8.30 2.09
C SER A 71 -2.85 9.12 2.46
N ILE A 72 -2.11 9.60 1.47
CA ILE A 72 -0.96 10.50 1.64
C ILE A 72 -1.42 11.90 1.22
N PHE A 73 -1.14 12.88 2.07
CA PHE A 73 -1.43 14.29 1.84
C PHE A 73 -0.10 15.02 1.75
N ALA A 74 0.19 15.59 0.59
CA ALA A 74 1.41 16.35 0.33
C ALA A 74 1.15 17.42 -0.74
N SER A 75 2.04 18.40 -0.83
CA SER A 75 1.87 19.54 -1.76
C SER A 75 2.59 19.30 -3.08
N ASP A 76 3.62 18.45 -3.06
CA ASP A 76 4.45 18.08 -4.21
C ASP A 76 3.95 16.80 -4.92
N VAL A 77 2.71 16.39 -4.65
CA VAL A 77 2.09 15.20 -5.26
C VAL A 77 0.87 15.60 -6.06
N VAL A 78 0.57 14.81 -7.09
CA VAL A 78 -0.67 14.91 -7.85
C VAL A 78 -1.75 14.00 -7.26
N ASN A 79 -3.02 14.38 -7.46
CA ASN A 79 -4.17 13.57 -7.03
C ASN A 79 -4.25 12.27 -7.85
N LEU A 80 -3.69 11.18 -7.32
CA LEU A 80 -3.64 9.88 -7.98
C LEU A 80 -3.96 8.76 -7.00
N THR A 81 -4.61 7.71 -7.49
CA THR A 81 -4.83 6.47 -6.72
C THR A 81 -4.02 5.36 -7.34
N PHE A 82 -3.22 4.68 -6.53
CA PHE A 82 -2.43 3.53 -6.90
C PHE A 82 -2.92 2.30 -6.17
N ILE A 83 -2.85 1.17 -6.85
CA ILE A 83 -3.21 -0.13 -6.27
C ILE A 83 -2.00 -1.04 -6.46
N ASP A 84 -1.39 -1.44 -5.35
CA ASP A 84 -0.38 -2.48 -5.30
C ASP A 84 -1.08 -3.80 -5.00
N LEU A 85 -1.09 -4.70 -5.98
CA LEU A 85 -1.70 -6.02 -5.83
C LEU A 85 -0.67 -7.01 -5.28
N PRO A 86 -1.09 -7.97 -4.45
CA PRO A 86 -0.19 -9.00 -3.94
C PRO A 86 0.41 -9.79 -5.11
N GLY A 87 1.75 -9.88 -5.15
CA GLY A 87 2.45 -10.63 -6.18
C GLY A 87 2.33 -12.14 -5.98
N LEU A 88 2.22 -12.90 -7.08
CA LEU A 88 2.28 -14.36 -7.04
C LEU A 88 3.64 -14.82 -6.49
N ARG A 89 3.64 -15.41 -5.28
CA ARG A 89 4.86 -15.91 -4.64
C ARG A 89 5.40 -17.12 -5.42
N LYS A 90 6.59 -17.00 -6.02
CA LYS A 90 7.32 -18.12 -6.67
C LYS A 90 7.66 -19.30 -5.74
N PHE A 91 7.50 -19.15 -4.43
CA PHE A 91 7.79 -20.14 -3.39
C PHE A 91 6.61 -20.37 -2.44
N ALA A 92 5.37 -20.22 -2.91
CA ALA A 92 4.22 -20.61 -2.12
C ALA A 92 4.11 -22.14 -2.10
N VAL A 93 4.28 -22.72 -0.90
CA VAL A 93 3.80 -24.06 -0.55
C VAL A 93 2.35 -24.19 -1.05
N ASP A 94 2.05 -25.29 -1.73
CA ASP A 94 0.78 -25.59 -2.40
C ASP A 94 -0.44 -25.12 -1.59
N GLY A 95 -1.17 -24.14 -2.13
CA GLY A 95 -2.39 -23.57 -1.55
C GLY A 95 -2.39 -22.04 -1.39
N THR A 96 -1.24 -21.43 -1.08
CA THR A 96 -1.15 -19.96 -0.94
C THR A 96 -1.16 -19.23 -2.29
N ALA A 97 -0.55 -19.81 -3.33
CA ALA A 97 -0.51 -19.22 -4.67
C ALA A 97 -1.91 -19.08 -5.28
N GLN A 98 -2.74 -20.13 -5.16
CA GLN A 98 -4.10 -20.14 -5.68
C GLN A 98 -4.97 -19.05 -5.04
N LYS A 99 -4.83 -18.83 -3.72
CA LYS A 99 -5.55 -17.77 -3.01
C LYS A 99 -5.15 -16.37 -3.50
N ILE A 100 -3.86 -16.14 -3.72
CA ILE A 100 -3.36 -14.86 -4.24
C ILE A 100 -3.91 -14.63 -5.67
N GLU A 101 -3.89 -15.65 -6.52
CA GLU A 101 -4.45 -15.55 -7.88
C GLU A 101 -5.93 -15.18 -7.86
N ASN A 102 -6.72 -15.83 -6.99
CA ASN A 102 -8.15 -15.53 -6.85
C ASN A 102 -8.40 -14.10 -6.36
N ILE A 103 -7.59 -13.59 -5.42
CA ILE A 103 -7.69 -12.21 -4.92
C ILE A 103 -7.36 -11.21 -6.04
N VAL A 104 -6.28 -11.46 -6.79
CA VAL A 104 -5.86 -10.59 -7.90
C VAL A 104 -6.93 -10.55 -8.99
N ARG A 105 -7.47 -11.71 -9.39
CA ARG A 105 -8.58 -11.80 -10.37
C ARG A 105 -9.81 -11.03 -9.89
N ALA A 106 -10.22 -11.24 -8.63
CA ALA A 106 -11.38 -10.53 -8.06
C ALA A 106 -11.22 -9.01 -7.99
N PHE A 107 -9.98 -8.49 -7.90
CA PHE A 107 -9.71 -7.05 -7.91
C PHE A 107 -9.63 -6.43 -9.31
N ILE A 108 -9.32 -7.22 -10.34
CA ILE A 108 -9.21 -6.75 -11.74
C ILE A 108 -10.55 -6.88 -12.47
N GLU A 109 -11.35 -7.90 -12.17
CA GLU A 109 -12.64 -8.17 -12.84
C GLU A 109 -13.81 -7.31 -12.32
N LYS A 110 -13.55 -6.30 -11.50
CA LYS A 110 -14.57 -5.46 -10.84
C LYS A 110 -14.47 -4.00 -11.29
#